data_AF-A0A7C1CZ02-F1
#
_entry.id   AF-A0A7C1CZ02-F1
#
_cell.length_a   1.000
_cell.length_b   1.000
_cell.length_c   1.000
_cell.angle_alpha   90.00
_cell.angle_beta   90.00
_cell.angle_gamma   90.00
#
_symmetry.space_group_name_H-M   'P 1'
#
loop_
_entity.id
_entity.type
_entity.pdbx_description
1 polymer ?
#
loop_
_entity_poly.entity_id
_entity_poly.type
_entity_poly.pdbx_seq_one_letter_code
_entity_poly.pdbx_strand_id
1 'polypeptide(L)'
;ARHHVDVLTIAEEMAFPFVSHPEESEVLENIAWRYGVSILGTGINPGFVLDLLIIAMTGACLKVERIEARRINDLSPFGKTVMETQGVGTSPEEFRKGTETGNIVGHIGFQQSIAMIGNALGWEIDRIEESRGPIISNTERKTAVAHVKPGMVAGCKHVGRGYCGEKLLIELVHPQQILPETEGVETGDYIDIYGDPEIHLSIKPEIPGGKGTIALATNMIPAVIEAAPGLIEMSELPIPRCLIDEIKEM
;
A
#
# COMPACT_ATOMS: atom_id res chain seq x y z
N ALA A 1 -16.60 16.72 -9.40
CA ALA A 1 -16.50 17.93 -10.26
C ALA A 1 -17.85 18.57 -10.59
N ARG A 2 -18.61 18.12 -11.62
CA ARG A 2 -19.83 18.81 -12.11
C ARG A 2 -20.97 18.97 -11.09
N HIS A 3 -20.89 18.25 -9.96
CA HIS A 3 -21.88 18.26 -8.90
C HIS A 3 -21.37 18.90 -7.60
N HIS A 4 -20.16 19.48 -7.58
CA HIS A 4 -19.54 20.06 -6.38
C HIS A 4 -19.51 19.07 -5.19
N VAL A 5 -18.98 17.88 -5.46
CA VAL A 5 -18.84 16.80 -4.49
C VAL A 5 -17.36 16.46 -4.35
N ASP A 6 -16.88 16.46 -3.12
CA ASP A 6 -15.56 15.97 -2.74
C ASP A 6 -15.47 14.46 -2.96
N VAL A 7 -14.27 13.99 -3.28
CA VAL A 7 -14.08 12.61 -3.72
C VAL A 7 -13.09 11.91 -2.79
N LEU A 8 -13.53 10.78 -2.25
CA LEU A 8 -12.64 9.81 -1.63
C LEU A 8 -12.69 8.53 -2.46
N THR A 9 -11.53 7.99 -2.79
CA THR A 9 -11.39 6.73 -3.53
C THR A 9 -10.41 5.80 -2.85
N ILE A 10 -10.61 4.50 -3.05
CA ILE A 10 -9.70 3.45 -2.59
C ILE A 10 -8.87 2.84 -3.73
N ALA A 11 -8.87 3.47 -4.91
CA ALA A 11 -8.01 3.08 -6.01
C ALA A 11 -6.54 3.30 -5.62
N GLU A 12 -5.74 2.25 -5.66
CA GLU A 12 -4.38 2.25 -5.12
C GLU A 12 -3.48 3.30 -5.77
N GLU A 13 -3.61 3.49 -7.08
CA GLU A 13 -2.81 4.46 -7.85
C GLU A 13 -3.12 5.92 -7.48
N MET A 14 -4.27 6.20 -6.87
CA MET A 14 -4.68 7.54 -6.43
C MET A 14 -4.10 7.94 -5.07
N ALA A 15 -3.41 7.04 -4.36
CA ALA A 15 -2.80 7.37 -3.08
C ALA A 15 -1.71 8.45 -3.22
N PHE A 16 -0.91 8.40 -4.30
CA PHE A 16 0.07 9.42 -4.67
C PHE A 16 0.31 9.37 -6.19
N PRO A 17 -0.59 9.93 -7.01
CA PRO A 17 -0.55 9.73 -8.45
C PRO A 17 0.49 10.61 -9.16
N PHE A 18 1.01 11.65 -8.50
CA PHE A 18 1.77 12.75 -9.11
C PHE A 18 3.04 12.33 -9.89
N VAL A 19 3.65 11.20 -9.54
CA VAL A 19 4.84 10.66 -10.23
C VAL A 19 4.46 9.67 -11.32
N SER A 20 3.53 8.75 -11.03
CA SER A 20 3.11 7.70 -11.97
C SER A 20 2.21 8.22 -13.11
N HIS A 21 1.42 9.26 -12.83
CA HIS A 21 0.36 9.80 -13.69
C HIS A 21 0.34 11.34 -13.61
N PRO A 22 1.43 12.03 -13.98
CA PRO A 22 1.57 13.47 -13.77
C PRO A 22 0.53 14.30 -14.54
N GLU A 23 0.22 13.92 -15.78
CA GLU A 23 -0.73 14.65 -16.63
C GLU A 23 -2.17 14.52 -16.09
N GLU A 24 -2.58 13.31 -15.71
CA GLU A 24 -3.90 13.07 -15.10
C GLU A 24 -4.00 13.74 -13.74
N SER A 25 -2.93 13.74 -12.95
CA SER A 25 -2.87 14.43 -11.67
C SER A 25 -3.07 15.93 -11.84
N GLU A 26 -2.39 16.55 -12.81
CA GLU A 26 -2.57 17.98 -13.13
C GLU A 26 -4.00 18.28 -13.59
N VAL A 27 -4.61 17.41 -14.40
CA VAL A 27 -6.01 17.56 -14.81
C VAL A 27 -6.95 17.50 -13.60
N LEU A 28 -6.75 16.52 -12.71
CA LEU A 28 -7.56 16.36 -11.51
C LEU A 28 -7.40 17.52 -10.53
N GLU A 29 -6.16 17.98 -10.30
CA GLU A 29 -5.83 19.15 -9.49
C GLU A 29 -6.55 20.40 -10.00
N ASN A 30 -6.43 20.69 -11.30
CA ASN A 30 -7.09 21.84 -11.91
C ASN A 30 -8.63 21.76 -11.81
N ILE A 31 -9.19 20.56 -11.96
CA ILE A 31 -10.63 20.33 -11.78
C ILE A 31 -11.03 20.56 -10.31
N ALA A 32 -10.26 20.04 -9.36
CA ALA A 32 -10.51 20.18 -7.93
C ALA A 32 -10.57 21.67 -7.54
N TRP A 33 -9.55 22.44 -7.92
CA TRP A 33 -9.51 23.89 -7.72
C TRP A 33 -10.64 24.64 -8.42
N ARG A 34 -10.91 24.34 -9.68
CA ARG A 34 -11.95 25.04 -10.46
C ARG A 34 -13.34 24.89 -9.87
N TYR A 35 -13.64 23.74 -9.26
CA TYR A 35 -14.96 23.43 -8.73
C TYR A 35 -15.04 23.55 -7.20
N GLY A 36 -13.93 23.89 -6.53
CA GLY A 36 -13.85 24.04 -5.09
C GLY A 36 -14.09 22.75 -4.34
N VAL A 37 -13.50 21.64 -4.81
CA VAL A 37 -13.64 20.30 -4.21
C VAL A 37 -12.28 19.69 -3.93
N SER A 38 -12.21 18.76 -2.98
CA SER A 38 -11.02 17.96 -2.67
C SER A 38 -11.13 16.52 -3.23
N ILE A 39 -9.99 15.90 -3.51
CA ILE A 39 -9.89 14.53 -4.01
C ILE A 39 -8.79 13.80 -3.24
N LEU A 40 -9.14 12.71 -2.54
CA LEU A 40 -8.20 11.88 -1.79
C LEU A 40 -8.24 10.42 -2.26
N GLY A 41 -7.07 9.84 -2.52
CA GLY A 41 -6.88 8.39 -2.54
C GLY A 41 -6.41 7.88 -1.18
N THR A 42 -7.09 6.88 -0.62
CA THR A 42 -6.72 6.29 0.67
C THR A 42 -6.97 4.79 0.71
N GLY A 43 -6.45 4.12 1.73
CA GLY A 43 -6.57 2.69 1.90
C GLY A 43 -5.60 2.21 2.95
N ILE A 44 -5.64 0.92 3.23
CA ILE A 44 -4.72 0.35 4.22
C ILE A 44 -3.27 0.28 3.71
N ASN A 45 -3.10 0.02 2.40
CA ASN A 45 -1.81 -0.16 1.74
C ASN A 45 -2.04 -0.22 0.22
N PRO A 46 -1.86 0.88 -0.52
CA PRO A 46 -1.33 2.18 -0.06
C PRO A 46 -2.38 3.03 0.69
N GLY A 47 -1.91 4.03 1.44
CA GLY A 47 -2.68 5.03 2.18
C GLY A 47 -2.52 4.97 3.71
N PHE A 48 -1.86 3.96 4.26
CA PHE A 48 -1.58 3.90 5.69
C PHE A 48 -0.32 3.14 6.08
N VAL A 49 -0.34 1.80 5.98
CA VAL A 49 0.67 0.94 6.63
C VAL A 49 2.08 1.18 6.11
N LEU A 50 2.26 1.20 4.79
CA LEU A 50 3.57 1.34 4.16
C LEU A 50 3.81 2.75 3.60
N ASP A 51 3.13 3.76 4.15
CA ASP A 51 3.27 5.17 3.78
C ASP A 51 2.99 6.10 4.98
N LEU A 52 1.76 6.50 5.26
CA LEU A 52 1.41 7.47 6.30
C LEU A 52 1.89 7.07 7.70
N LEU A 53 1.78 5.80 8.06
CA LEU A 53 2.26 5.30 9.35
C LEU A 53 3.79 5.40 9.44
N ILE A 54 4.49 5.09 8.36
CA ILE A 54 5.95 5.29 8.26
C ILE A 54 6.27 6.77 8.46
N ILE A 55 5.64 7.65 7.69
CA ILE A 55 5.81 9.11 7.77
C ILE A 55 5.56 9.61 9.19
N ALA A 56 4.45 9.21 9.81
CA ALA A 56 4.11 9.60 11.18
C ALA A 56 5.19 9.20 12.20
N MET A 57 5.75 7.99 12.06
CA MET A 57 6.81 7.53 12.96
C MET A 57 8.12 8.31 12.78
N THR A 58 8.42 8.82 11.58
CA THR A 58 9.60 9.68 11.37
C THR A 58 9.53 11.01 12.12
N GLY A 59 8.34 11.45 12.55
CA GLY A 59 8.18 12.69 13.33
C GLY A 59 8.86 12.65 14.71
N ALA A 60 9.25 11.46 15.19
CA ALA A 60 10.04 11.27 16.41
C ALA A 60 11.56 11.18 16.14
N CYS A 61 12.02 11.39 14.90
CA CYS A 61 13.42 11.30 14.51
C CYS A 61 14.04 12.70 14.31
N LEU A 62 15.26 12.88 14.82
CA LEU A 62 16.15 13.99 14.47
C LEU A 62 16.72 13.84 13.05
N LYS A 63 16.91 12.59 12.60
CA LYS A 63 17.42 12.26 11.27
C LYS A 63 16.88 10.90 10.82
N VAL A 64 16.54 10.78 9.54
CA VAL A 64 16.22 9.50 8.89
C VAL A 64 17.21 9.25 7.76
N GLU A 65 17.72 8.03 7.65
CA GLU A 65 18.75 7.67 6.67
C GLU A 65 18.29 6.62 5.65
N ARG A 66 17.46 5.68 6.10
CA ARG A 66 16.87 4.58 5.31
C ARG A 66 15.62 4.07 6.01
N ILE A 67 14.65 3.62 5.23
CA ILE A 67 13.42 2.98 5.70
C ILE A 67 13.34 1.59 5.08
N GLU A 68 13.05 0.59 5.90
CA GLU A 68 12.68 -0.75 5.45
C GLU A 68 11.34 -1.11 6.09
N ALA A 69 10.38 -1.54 5.30
CA ALA A 69 9.10 -1.96 5.83
C ALA A 69 8.59 -3.20 5.13
N ARG A 70 7.85 -4.02 5.87
CA ARG A 70 7.26 -5.24 5.34
C ARG A 70 5.83 -5.42 5.85
N ARG A 71 4.96 -5.83 4.94
CA ARG A 71 3.60 -6.27 5.24
C ARG A 71 3.46 -7.72 4.84
N ILE A 72 3.21 -8.60 5.80
CA ILE A 72 3.04 -10.04 5.58
C ILE A 72 1.58 -10.36 5.89
N ASN A 73 0.80 -10.78 4.90
CA ASN A 73 -0.61 -11.10 5.08
C ASN A 73 -0.97 -12.54 4.67
N ASP A 74 -2.15 -12.97 5.13
CA ASP A 74 -2.80 -14.18 4.66
C ASP A 74 -3.86 -13.86 3.59
N LEU A 75 -3.68 -14.43 2.40
CA LEU A 75 -4.61 -14.29 1.28
C LEU A 75 -5.83 -15.20 1.41
N SER A 76 -5.84 -16.19 2.31
CA SER A 76 -6.91 -17.19 2.42
C SER A 76 -8.34 -16.64 2.52
N PRO A 77 -8.60 -15.47 3.14
CA PRO A 77 -9.94 -14.88 3.19
C PRO A 77 -10.43 -14.25 1.88
N PHE A 78 -9.56 -14.07 0.88
CA PHE A 78 -9.89 -13.30 -0.33
C PHE A 78 -10.47 -14.17 -1.45
N GLY A 79 -11.15 -13.51 -2.40
CA GLY A 79 -11.81 -14.15 -3.54
C GLY A 79 -10.85 -14.57 -4.66
N LYS A 80 -11.39 -15.30 -5.63
CA LYS A 80 -10.64 -15.89 -6.75
C LYS A 80 -9.80 -14.87 -7.55
N THR A 81 -10.33 -13.68 -7.81
CA THR A 81 -9.60 -12.64 -8.54
C THR A 81 -8.31 -12.23 -7.83
N VAL A 82 -8.34 -12.07 -6.50
CA VAL A 82 -7.13 -11.77 -5.73
C VAL A 82 -6.11 -12.91 -5.88
N MET A 83 -6.55 -14.16 -5.76
CA MET A 83 -5.68 -15.33 -5.94
C MET A 83 -4.98 -15.33 -7.31
N GLU A 84 -5.73 -15.05 -8.39
CA GLU A 84 -5.22 -15.01 -9.76
C GLU A 84 -4.15 -13.89 -9.91
N THR A 85 -4.43 -12.69 -9.41
CA THR A 85 -3.46 -11.56 -9.48
C THR A 85 -2.17 -11.79 -8.70
N GLN A 86 -2.19 -12.70 -7.71
CA GLN A 86 -1.02 -13.09 -6.91
C GLN A 86 -0.36 -14.38 -7.41
N GLY A 87 -0.88 -15.00 -8.47
CA GLY A 87 -0.34 -16.25 -9.02
C GLY A 87 -0.56 -17.49 -8.14
N VAL A 88 -1.52 -17.45 -7.22
CA VAL A 88 -1.79 -18.59 -6.32
C VAL A 88 -2.30 -19.78 -7.14
N GLY A 89 -1.66 -20.93 -6.97
CA GLY A 89 -2.02 -22.17 -7.65
C GLY A 89 -1.46 -22.30 -9.07
N THR A 90 -0.59 -21.38 -9.52
CA THR A 90 0.15 -21.56 -10.77
C THR A 90 1.40 -22.41 -10.56
N SER A 91 1.97 -22.93 -11.66
CA SER A 91 3.36 -23.38 -11.69
C SER A 91 4.33 -22.18 -11.67
N PRO A 92 5.62 -22.38 -11.34
CA PRO A 92 6.63 -21.32 -11.43
C PRO A 92 6.80 -20.74 -12.84
N GLU A 93 6.57 -21.57 -13.88
CA GLU A 93 6.66 -21.16 -15.28
C GLU A 93 5.49 -20.27 -15.69
N GLU A 94 4.26 -20.66 -15.32
CA GLU A 94 3.07 -19.86 -15.52
C GLU A 94 3.14 -18.55 -14.73
N PHE A 95 3.74 -18.56 -13.54
CA PHE A 95 3.97 -17.35 -12.76
C PHE A 95 4.84 -16.35 -13.51
N ARG A 96 5.99 -16.80 -14.02
CA ARG A 96 6.92 -15.95 -14.77
C ARG A 96 6.25 -15.33 -15.99
N LYS A 97 5.55 -16.14 -16.78
CA LYS A 97 4.77 -15.66 -17.94
C LYS A 97 3.69 -14.67 -17.50
N GLY A 98 2.97 -14.97 -16.42
CA GLY A 98 1.94 -14.09 -15.89
C GLY A 98 2.46 -12.73 -15.45
N THR A 99 3.67 -12.66 -14.87
CA THR A 99 4.31 -11.38 -14.53
C THR A 99 4.77 -10.61 -15.78
N GLU A 100 5.27 -11.30 -16.82
CA GLU A 100 5.68 -10.68 -18.08
C GLU A 100 4.49 -10.12 -18.87
N THR A 101 3.34 -10.80 -18.83
CA THR A 101 2.13 -10.38 -19.55
C THR A 101 1.23 -9.45 -18.73
N GLY A 102 1.54 -9.18 -17.46
CA GLY A 102 0.72 -8.37 -16.55
C GLY A 102 -0.54 -9.06 -16.01
N ASN A 103 -0.68 -10.38 -16.18
CA ASN A 103 -1.80 -11.15 -15.60
C ASN A 103 -1.60 -11.41 -14.10
N ILE A 104 -0.35 -11.52 -13.66
CA ILE A 104 0.03 -11.60 -12.25
C ILE A 104 0.65 -10.25 -11.89
N VAL A 105 -0.14 -9.44 -11.20
CA VAL A 105 0.16 -8.04 -10.92
C VAL A 105 0.95 -7.89 -9.63
N GLY A 106 0.81 -8.83 -8.67
CA GLY A 106 1.33 -8.66 -7.32
C GLY A 106 0.61 -7.51 -6.61
N HIS A 107 1.33 -6.76 -5.79
CA HIS A 107 0.80 -5.55 -5.16
C HIS A 107 0.81 -4.35 -6.12
N ILE A 108 -0.27 -3.55 -6.13
CA ILE A 108 -0.34 -2.22 -6.75
C ILE A 108 -0.23 -1.19 -5.62
N GLY A 109 0.67 -0.21 -5.74
CA GLY A 109 0.78 0.85 -4.73
C GLY A 109 2.20 1.18 -4.25
N PHE A 110 3.22 0.38 -4.58
CA PHE A 110 4.58 0.67 -4.11
C PHE A 110 5.16 1.95 -4.70
N GLN A 111 4.89 2.25 -5.98
CA GLN A 111 5.33 3.50 -6.58
C GLN A 111 4.73 4.69 -5.84
N GLN A 112 3.44 4.62 -5.55
CA GLN A 112 2.71 5.65 -4.81
C GLN A 112 3.25 5.80 -3.39
N SER A 113 3.42 4.70 -2.66
CA SER A 113 3.89 4.72 -1.27
C SER A 113 5.32 5.25 -1.14
N ILE A 114 6.23 4.77 -2.00
CA ILE A 114 7.64 5.23 -2.02
C ILE A 114 7.72 6.71 -2.36
N ALA A 115 6.95 7.16 -3.36
CA ALA A 115 6.93 8.55 -3.77
C ALA A 115 6.31 9.46 -2.71
N MET A 116 5.23 9.04 -2.02
CA MET A 116 4.63 9.77 -0.89
C MET A 116 5.62 9.94 0.27
N ILE A 117 6.31 8.86 0.66
CA ILE A 117 7.35 8.93 1.72
C ILE A 117 8.48 9.86 1.29
N GLY A 118 8.94 9.74 0.03
CA GLY A 118 9.97 10.60 -0.53
C GLY A 118 9.58 12.08 -0.47
N ASN A 119 8.37 12.40 -0.91
CA ASN A 119 7.78 13.74 -0.87
C ASN A 119 7.74 14.29 0.56
N ALA A 120 7.17 13.52 1.51
CA ALA A 120 7.00 13.95 2.89
C ALA A 120 8.34 14.18 3.63
N LEU A 121 9.39 13.44 3.29
CA LEU A 121 10.73 13.59 3.88
C LEU A 121 11.64 14.57 3.12
N GLY A 122 11.16 15.14 2.01
CA GLY A 122 11.98 15.97 1.13
C GLY A 122 13.12 15.21 0.46
N TRP A 123 12.96 13.90 0.24
CA TRP A 123 13.92 13.07 -0.47
C TRP A 123 13.62 13.07 -1.98
N GLU A 124 14.65 13.28 -2.78
CA GLU A 124 14.58 13.12 -4.23
C GLU A 124 14.72 11.63 -4.59
N ILE A 125 13.59 10.96 -4.82
CA ILE A 125 13.56 9.59 -5.34
C ILE A 125 13.60 9.65 -6.86
N ASP A 126 14.76 9.34 -7.45
CA ASP A 126 14.99 9.41 -8.90
C ASP A 126 14.70 8.10 -9.64
N ARG A 127 14.67 6.98 -8.91
CA ARG A 127 14.44 5.65 -9.46
C ARG A 127 13.64 4.79 -8.48
N ILE A 128 12.59 4.18 -9.00
CA ILE A 128 11.82 3.15 -8.30
C ILE A 128 11.94 1.85 -9.09
N GLU A 129 12.35 0.77 -8.41
CA GLU A 129 12.46 -0.57 -8.99
C GLU A 129 11.51 -1.53 -8.26
N GLU A 130 10.85 -2.39 -9.03
CA GLU A 130 9.96 -3.41 -8.51
C GLU A 130 10.41 -4.81 -8.94
N SER A 131 10.28 -5.77 -8.02
CA SER A 131 10.57 -7.18 -8.31
C SER A 131 9.47 -8.08 -7.74
N ARG A 132 8.97 -9.00 -8.56
CA ARG A 132 7.91 -9.95 -8.21
C ARG A 132 8.48 -11.37 -8.28
N GLY A 133 8.47 -12.07 -7.15
CA GLY A 133 8.96 -13.46 -7.05
C GLY A 133 7.86 -14.41 -6.60
N PRO A 134 7.80 -15.65 -7.14
CA PRO A 134 6.84 -16.64 -6.67
C PRO A 134 7.21 -17.13 -5.27
N ILE A 135 6.22 -17.27 -4.40
CA ILE A 135 6.36 -17.98 -3.12
C ILE A 135 6.04 -19.44 -3.38
N ILE A 136 7.03 -20.32 -3.36
CA ILE A 136 6.86 -21.75 -3.64
C ILE A 136 6.45 -22.48 -2.36
N SER A 137 5.36 -23.24 -2.42
CA SER A 137 4.90 -24.05 -1.31
C SER A 137 5.68 -25.35 -1.20
N ASN A 138 6.10 -25.74 0.00
CA ASN A 138 6.61 -27.08 0.31
C ASN A 138 5.50 -28.02 0.84
N THR A 139 4.34 -27.46 1.15
CA THR A 139 3.18 -28.17 1.69
C THR A 139 1.94 -28.01 0.80
N GLU A 140 0.92 -28.81 1.06
CA GLU A 140 -0.40 -28.63 0.45
C GLU A 140 -1.16 -27.52 1.18
N ARG A 141 -1.65 -26.53 0.44
CA ARG A 141 -2.45 -25.40 0.98
C ARG A 141 -3.77 -25.33 0.23
N LYS A 142 -4.88 -25.25 0.94
CA LYS A 142 -6.23 -25.31 0.33
C LYS A 142 -7.18 -24.33 0.98
N THR A 143 -7.79 -23.48 0.16
CA THR A 143 -8.86 -22.55 0.56
C THR A 143 -10.16 -22.94 -0.15
N ALA A 144 -11.21 -22.13 0.01
CA ALA A 144 -12.47 -22.33 -0.71
C ALA A 144 -12.32 -22.12 -2.24
N VAL A 145 -11.31 -21.35 -2.68
CA VAL A 145 -11.16 -20.91 -4.08
C VAL A 145 -9.81 -21.24 -4.72
N ALA A 146 -8.86 -21.76 -3.94
CA ALA A 146 -7.51 -22.09 -4.42
C ALA A 146 -6.99 -23.41 -3.82
N HIS A 147 -6.16 -24.12 -4.58
CA HIS A 147 -5.49 -25.34 -4.15
C HIS A 147 -4.06 -25.35 -4.67
N VAL A 148 -3.10 -25.36 -3.74
CA VAL A 148 -1.66 -25.28 -4.00
C VAL A 148 -1.03 -26.57 -3.50
N LYS A 149 -0.36 -27.31 -4.39
CA LYS A 149 0.43 -28.51 -4.03
C LYS A 149 1.90 -28.12 -3.80
N PRO A 150 2.70 -28.99 -3.14
CA PRO A 150 4.14 -28.80 -3.08
C PRO A 150 4.75 -28.56 -4.46
N GLY A 151 5.63 -27.56 -4.57
CA GLY A 151 6.25 -27.10 -5.81
C GLY A 151 5.44 -26.10 -6.63
N MET A 152 4.18 -25.82 -6.25
CA MET A 152 3.34 -24.80 -6.86
C MET A 152 3.44 -23.47 -6.10
N VAL A 153 2.93 -22.41 -6.71
CA VAL A 153 2.98 -21.05 -6.15
C VAL A 153 1.87 -20.84 -5.12
N ALA A 154 2.24 -20.46 -3.90
CA ALA A 154 1.33 -20.07 -2.81
C ALA A 154 0.98 -18.58 -2.82
N GLY A 155 1.68 -17.77 -3.62
CA GLY A 155 1.43 -16.35 -3.82
C GLY A 155 2.67 -15.61 -4.35
N CYS A 156 2.72 -14.30 -4.14
CA CYS A 156 3.72 -13.41 -4.71
C CYS A 156 4.47 -12.66 -3.61
N LYS A 157 5.81 -12.68 -3.67
CA LYS A 157 6.68 -11.76 -2.94
C LYS A 157 6.95 -10.56 -3.85
N HIS A 158 6.26 -9.46 -3.58
CA HIS A 158 6.50 -8.20 -4.27
C HIS A 158 7.43 -7.32 -3.43
N VAL A 159 8.44 -6.70 -4.04
CA VAL A 159 9.34 -5.73 -3.40
C VAL A 159 9.43 -4.47 -4.25
N GLY A 160 9.28 -3.30 -3.64
CA GLY A 160 9.55 -1.98 -4.22
C GLY A 160 10.77 -1.34 -3.56
N ARG A 161 11.62 -0.68 -4.36
CA ARG A 161 12.86 -0.02 -3.92
C ARG A 161 12.94 1.39 -4.48
N GLY A 162 13.06 2.39 -3.60
CA GLY A 162 13.26 3.79 -3.97
C GLY A 162 14.71 4.23 -3.74
N TYR A 163 15.32 4.82 -4.77
CA TYR A 163 16.72 5.25 -4.77
C TYR A 163 16.86 6.76 -4.98
N CYS A 164 17.96 7.29 -4.47
CA CYS A 164 18.53 8.58 -4.84
C CYS A 164 19.95 8.33 -5.35
N GLY A 165 20.15 8.39 -6.66
CA GLY A 165 21.36 7.95 -7.34
C GLY A 165 21.60 6.44 -7.15
N GLU A 166 22.67 6.12 -6.41
CA GLU A 166 23.03 4.73 -6.06
C GLU A 166 22.55 4.33 -4.65
N LYS A 167 22.06 5.29 -3.86
CA LYS A 167 21.68 5.02 -2.47
C LYS A 167 20.23 4.54 -2.41
N LEU A 168 20.03 3.32 -1.90
CA LEU A 168 18.72 2.81 -1.53
C LEU A 168 18.22 3.54 -0.28
N LEU A 169 17.10 4.25 -0.40
CA LEU A 169 16.50 5.01 0.70
C LEU A 169 15.29 4.30 1.31
N ILE A 170 14.47 3.64 0.48
CA ILE A 170 13.22 3.01 0.91
C ILE A 170 13.15 1.61 0.30
N GLU A 171 12.98 0.57 1.11
CA GLU A 171 12.62 -0.78 0.66
C GLU A 171 11.29 -1.22 1.29
N LEU A 172 10.30 -1.53 0.45
CA LEU A 172 8.99 -2.02 0.87
C LEU A 172 8.79 -3.45 0.39
N VAL A 173 8.46 -4.37 1.28
CA VAL A 173 8.34 -5.81 0.98
C VAL A 173 6.93 -6.29 1.33
N HIS A 174 6.20 -6.83 0.36
CA HIS A 174 4.85 -7.37 0.57
C HIS A 174 4.76 -8.81 0.07
N PRO A 175 5.20 -9.82 0.87
CA PRO A 175 4.88 -11.20 0.60
C PRO A 175 3.41 -11.48 0.90
N GLN A 176 2.66 -11.85 -0.14
CA GLN A 176 1.26 -12.21 -0.06
C GLN A 176 1.12 -13.69 -0.42
N GLN A 177 0.58 -14.50 0.49
CA GLN A 177 0.40 -15.94 0.28
C GLN A 177 -0.81 -16.48 1.03
N ILE A 178 -1.35 -17.62 0.58
CA ILE A 178 -2.39 -18.34 1.34
C ILE A 178 -1.77 -19.18 2.46
N LEU A 179 -2.42 -19.24 3.60
CA LEU A 179 -2.10 -20.11 4.75
C LEU A 179 -0.59 -20.05 5.12
N PRO A 180 -0.02 -18.85 5.35
CA PRO A 180 1.41 -18.68 5.65
C PRO A 180 1.88 -19.50 6.87
N GLU A 181 1.00 -19.75 7.84
CA GLU A 181 1.27 -20.51 9.05
C GLU A 181 1.65 -21.98 8.78
N THR A 182 1.24 -22.53 7.63
CA THR A 182 1.58 -23.91 7.23
C THR A 182 3.07 -24.12 6.98
N GLU A 183 3.82 -23.03 6.79
CA GLU A 183 5.28 -23.03 6.70
C GLU A 183 5.93 -22.11 7.76
N GLY A 184 5.24 -21.88 8.88
CA GLY A 184 5.78 -21.14 10.02
C GLY A 184 5.97 -19.64 9.78
N VAL A 185 5.29 -19.06 8.78
CA VAL A 185 5.35 -17.63 8.51
C VAL A 185 4.30 -16.91 9.35
N GLU A 186 4.74 -16.03 10.24
CA GLU A 186 3.86 -15.14 11.01
C GLU A 186 3.47 -13.91 10.19
N THR A 187 2.17 -13.59 10.18
CA THR A 187 1.67 -12.35 9.57
C THR A 187 1.96 -11.14 10.46
N GLY A 188 2.03 -9.96 9.85
CA GLY A 188 2.32 -8.72 10.58
C GLY A 188 2.71 -7.57 9.66
N ASP A 189 2.62 -6.36 10.22
CA ASP A 189 3.20 -5.15 9.66
C ASP A 189 4.44 -4.77 10.46
N TYR A 190 5.54 -4.48 9.77
CA TYR A 190 6.82 -4.18 10.39
C TYR A 190 7.45 -2.98 9.69
N ILE A 191 7.93 -2.03 10.47
CA ILE A 191 8.53 -0.79 9.98
C ILE A 191 9.83 -0.59 10.76
N ASP A 192 10.94 -0.53 10.03
CA ASP A 192 12.28 -0.30 10.53
C ASP A 192 12.80 1.02 9.94
N ILE A 193 12.91 2.05 10.79
CA ILE A 193 13.39 3.39 10.41
C ILE A 193 14.79 3.55 10.99
N TYR A 194 15.78 3.64 10.11
CA TYR A 194 17.17 3.79 10.47
C TYR A 194 17.55 5.27 10.47
N GLY A 195 18.15 5.73 11.57
CA GLY A 195 18.45 7.13 11.78
C GLY A 195 18.77 7.44 13.24
N ASP A 196 18.37 8.63 13.70
CA ASP A 196 18.55 9.10 15.08
C ASP A 196 17.23 9.62 15.66
N PRO A 197 16.60 8.93 16.63
CA PRO A 197 16.88 7.54 16.99
C PRO A 197 16.44 6.56 15.89
N GLU A 198 16.94 5.33 15.99
CA GLU A 198 16.41 4.19 15.24
C GLU A 198 15.08 3.72 15.86
N ILE A 199 14.10 3.41 15.02
CA ILE A 199 12.74 3.01 15.44
C ILE A 199 12.36 1.69 14.78
N HIS A 200 11.85 0.75 15.58
CA HIS A 200 11.29 -0.51 15.12
C HIS A 200 9.86 -0.66 15.60
N LEU A 201 8.91 -0.78 14.68
CA LEU A 201 7.50 -1.04 14.96
C LEU A 201 7.12 -2.43 14.46
N SER A 202 6.33 -3.15 15.26
CA SER A 202 5.72 -4.42 14.86
C SER A 202 4.26 -4.46 15.31
N ILE A 203 3.37 -4.74 14.36
CA ILE A 203 1.95 -4.99 14.58
C ILE A 203 1.68 -6.44 14.18
N LYS A 204 1.16 -7.24 15.12
CA LYS A 204 0.86 -8.67 14.92
C LYS A 204 -0.55 -9.01 15.46
N PRO A 205 -1.42 -9.67 14.66
CA PRO A 205 -1.28 -9.89 13.21
C PRO A 205 -1.27 -8.56 12.45
N GLU A 206 -1.10 -8.61 11.13
CA GLU A 206 -1.16 -7.43 10.29
C GLU A 206 -2.52 -6.73 10.42
N ILE A 207 -2.57 -5.42 10.18
CA ILE A 207 -3.84 -4.69 10.14
C ILE A 207 -4.70 -5.30 9.02
N PRO A 208 -5.91 -5.80 9.31
CA PRO A 208 -6.70 -6.53 8.32
C PRO A 208 -7.08 -5.64 7.13
N GLY A 209 -6.65 -6.01 5.92
CA GLY A 209 -6.71 -5.10 4.78
C GLY A 209 -8.13 -4.58 4.48
N GLY A 210 -9.11 -5.49 4.39
CA GLY A 210 -10.50 -5.10 4.10
C GLY A 210 -11.12 -4.21 5.18
N LYS A 211 -11.01 -4.58 6.47
CA LYS A 211 -11.58 -3.78 7.57
C LYS A 211 -10.84 -2.45 7.74
N GLY A 212 -9.51 -2.46 7.61
CA GLY A 212 -8.67 -1.26 7.69
C GLY A 212 -8.99 -0.25 6.60
N THR A 213 -9.13 -0.69 5.35
CA THR A 213 -9.52 0.18 4.23
C THR A 213 -10.92 0.77 4.44
N ILE A 214 -11.92 -0.04 4.86
CA ILE A 214 -13.27 0.46 5.17
C ILE A 214 -13.20 1.53 6.27
N ALA A 215 -12.44 1.26 7.34
CA ALA A 215 -12.31 2.18 8.46
C ALA A 215 -11.64 3.49 8.03
N LEU A 216 -10.48 3.44 7.36
CA LEU A 216 -9.75 4.62 6.89
C LEU A 216 -10.57 5.44 5.91
N ALA A 217 -11.15 4.81 4.89
CA ALA A 217 -11.99 5.50 3.92
C ALA A 217 -13.15 6.23 4.61
N THR A 218 -13.76 5.64 5.64
CA THR A 218 -14.85 6.28 6.40
C THR A 218 -14.34 7.40 7.30
N ASN A 219 -13.25 7.14 8.02
CA ASN A 219 -12.69 8.05 9.01
C ASN A 219 -12.08 9.32 8.41
N MET A 220 -11.68 9.27 7.13
CA MET A 220 -11.12 10.42 6.42
C MET A 220 -12.17 11.34 5.80
N ILE A 221 -13.46 10.95 5.77
CA ILE A 221 -14.53 11.76 5.14
C ILE A 221 -14.56 13.20 5.68
N PRO A 222 -14.57 13.46 7.01
CA PRO A 222 -14.60 14.83 7.51
C PRO A 222 -13.37 15.64 7.10
N ALA A 223 -12.18 15.04 7.18
CA ALA A 223 -10.93 15.70 6.81
C ALA A 223 -10.88 16.09 5.33
N VAL A 224 -11.46 15.26 4.45
CA VAL A 224 -11.58 15.56 3.01
C VAL A 224 -12.54 16.73 2.78
N ILE A 225 -13.71 16.73 3.43
CA ILE A 225 -14.70 17.82 3.29
C ILE A 225 -14.15 19.16 3.81
N GLU A 226 -13.33 19.14 4.85
CA GLU A 226 -12.75 20.35 5.45
C GLU A 226 -11.45 20.80 4.76
N ALA A 227 -10.89 19.99 3.85
CA ALA A 227 -9.66 20.30 3.16
C ALA A 227 -9.81 21.47 2.18
N ALA A 228 -8.69 22.10 1.85
CA ALA A 228 -8.64 23.00 0.71
C ALA A 228 -8.92 22.23 -0.59
N PRO A 229 -9.47 22.88 -1.63
CA PRO A 229 -9.61 22.26 -2.94
C PRO A 229 -8.26 21.77 -3.49
N GLY A 230 -8.25 20.60 -4.10
CA GLY A 230 -7.04 19.98 -4.64
C GLY A 230 -7.11 18.46 -4.70
N LEU A 231 -6.17 17.86 -5.42
CA LEU A 231 -5.80 16.47 -5.35
C LEU A 231 -4.78 16.32 -4.21
N ILE A 232 -5.25 15.77 -3.09
CA ILE A 232 -4.53 15.75 -1.82
C ILE A 232 -4.02 14.35 -1.50
N GLU A 233 -2.91 14.29 -0.77
CA GLU A 233 -2.35 13.04 -0.23
C GLU A 233 -2.61 12.88 1.28
N MET A 234 -2.43 11.66 1.78
CA MET A 234 -2.70 11.34 3.19
C MET A 234 -1.83 12.16 4.17
N SER A 235 -0.59 12.49 3.80
CA SER A 235 0.34 13.26 4.65
C SER A 235 0.00 14.75 4.78
N GLU A 236 -0.88 15.28 3.92
CA GLU A 236 -1.34 16.66 3.96
C GLU A 236 -2.54 16.88 4.89
N LEU A 237 -3.16 15.78 5.34
CA LEU A 237 -4.35 15.79 6.18
C LEU A 237 -4.03 15.55 7.66
N PRO A 238 -4.94 15.93 8.59
CA PRO A 238 -4.82 15.56 9.98
C PRO A 238 -4.74 14.03 10.16
N ILE A 239 -4.14 13.60 11.27
CA ILE A 239 -4.01 12.17 11.60
C ILE A 239 -5.38 11.46 11.54
N PRO A 240 -5.50 10.30 10.87
CA PRO A 240 -6.74 9.53 10.84
C PRO A 240 -7.15 9.10 12.25
N ARG A 241 -8.45 9.21 12.58
CA ARG A 241 -8.99 8.83 13.88
C ARG A 241 -10.33 8.11 13.73
N CYS A 242 -10.64 7.20 14.66
CA CYS A 242 -11.89 6.43 14.60
C CYS A 242 -13.11 7.30 14.94
N LEU A 243 -14.13 7.32 14.07
CA LEU A 243 -15.33 8.17 14.20
C LEU A 243 -16.55 7.46 14.83
N ILE A 244 -16.36 6.37 15.60
CA ILE A 244 -17.44 5.44 16.04
C ILE A 244 -18.67 6.11 16.68
N ASP A 245 -18.50 7.27 17.33
CA ASP A 245 -19.61 8.00 17.98
C ASP A 245 -19.99 9.32 17.28
N GLU A 246 -19.13 9.90 16.43
CA GLU A 246 -19.39 11.20 15.78
C GLU A 246 -20.35 11.09 14.57
N ILE A 247 -20.36 9.96 13.86
CA ILE A 247 -21.21 9.77 12.66
C ILE A 247 -22.70 9.64 13.00
N LYS A 248 -23.06 9.24 14.23
CA LYS A 248 -24.47 9.11 14.62
C LYS A 248 -25.16 10.45 14.88
N GLU A 249 -24.39 11.53 15.05
CA GLU A 249 -24.90 12.86 15.41
C GLU A 249 -24.85 13.88 14.25
N MET A 250 -24.29 13.52 13.09
CA MET A 250 -24.33 14.31 11.84
C MET A 250 -25.57 13.99 11.00
#